data_AF-A0A438ZM60-F1
#
_entry.id   AF-A0A438ZM60-F1
#
_cell.length_a   1.000
_cell.length_b   1.000
_cell.length_c   1.000
_cell.angle_alpha   90.00
_cell.angle_beta   90.00
_cell.angle_gamma   90.00
#
_symmetry.space_group_name_H-M   'P 1'
#
loop_
_entity.id
_entity.type
_entity.pdbx_description
1 polymer ?
#
loop_
_entity_poly.entity_id
_entity_poly.type
_entity_poly.pdbx_seq_one_letter_code
_entity_poly.pdbx_strand_id
1 'polypeptide(L)'
;MFSKICPTLKLLNAFKGSLFKRISSPGQSARITKMVLGIKDAFSDDKDPLNNACEALDLVVKFKKEHPQDFNELFEILKDLIQEYEQNPDEIKQNLKEILK
;
A
#
# COMPACT_ATOMS: atom_id res chain seq x y z
N MET A 1 15.13 -16.74 -7.76
CA MET A 1 14.99 -15.26 -7.76
C MET A 1 14.28 -14.75 -9.02
N PHE A 2 14.65 -15.19 -10.24
CA PHE A 2 13.91 -14.85 -11.47
C PHE A 2 12.43 -15.25 -11.49
N SER A 3 12.04 -16.30 -10.74
CA SER A 3 10.64 -16.75 -10.64
C SER A 3 9.69 -15.74 -10.00
N LYS A 4 10.20 -14.80 -9.18
CA LYS A 4 9.36 -13.76 -8.51
C LYS A 4 9.14 -12.53 -9.38
N ILE A 5 9.96 -12.33 -10.40
CA ILE A 5 9.91 -11.15 -11.27
C ILE A 5 8.63 -11.16 -12.11
N CYS A 6 8.24 -12.31 -12.67
CA CYS A 6 7.02 -12.43 -13.48
C CYS A 6 5.75 -12.16 -12.66
N PRO A 7 5.54 -12.75 -11.47
CA PRO A 7 4.42 -12.41 -10.58
C PRO A 7 4.41 -10.94 -10.15
N THR A 8 5.58 -10.37 -9.85
CA THR A 8 5.71 -8.94 -9.49
C THR A 8 5.30 -8.03 -10.64
N LEU A 9 5.73 -8.34 -11.87
CA LEU A 9 5.34 -7.60 -13.07
C LEU A 9 3.85 -7.76 -13.39
N LYS A 10 3.28 -8.95 -13.18
CA LYS A 10 1.83 -9.18 -13.36
C LYS A 10 1.00 -8.37 -12.36
N LEU A 11 1.37 -8.39 -11.07
CA LEU A 11 0.71 -7.57 -10.05
C LEU A 11 0.88 -6.08 -10.32
N LEU A 12 2.10 -5.65 -10.68
CA LEU A 12 2.34 -4.27 -11.05
C LEU A 12 1.52 -3.87 -12.27
N ASN A 13 1.35 -4.77 -13.26
CA ASN A 13 0.56 -4.52 -14.46
C ASN A 13 -0.94 -4.45 -14.19
N ALA A 14 -1.48 -5.34 -13.34
CA ALA A 14 -2.85 -5.27 -12.86
C ALA A 14 -3.08 -3.89 -12.21
N PHE A 15 -2.33 -3.61 -11.15
CA PHE A 15 -2.50 -2.38 -10.38
C PHE A 15 -1.93 -1.11 -11.06
N LYS A 16 -1.31 -1.22 -12.24
CA LYS A 16 -0.66 -0.11 -12.94
C LYS A 16 -1.64 1.01 -13.21
N GLY A 17 -2.82 0.67 -13.73
CA GLY A 17 -3.83 1.65 -14.11
C GLY A 17 -4.21 2.53 -12.92
N SER A 18 -4.41 1.89 -11.78
CA SER A 18 -4.83 2.52 -10.52
C SER A 18 -3.71 3.36 -9.91
N LEU A 19 -2.49 2.81 -9.83
CA LEU A 19 -1.33 3.49 -9.25
C LEU A 19 -0.86 4.69 -10.08
N PHE A 20 -0.76 4.55 -11.41
CA PHE A 20 -0.26 5.64 -12.27
C PHE A 20 -1.30 6.75 -12.51
N LYS A 21 -2.61 6.47 -12.37
CA LYS A 21 -3.64 7.52 -12.45
C LYS A 21 -3.63 8.46 -11.25
N ARG A 22 -3.24 7.96 -10.08
CA ARG A 22 -3.43 8.61 -8.78
C ARG A 22 -2.14 9.17 -8.20
N ILE A 23 -1.01 8.52 -8.49
CA ILE A 23 0.32 8.98 -8.12
C ILE A 23 0.81 9.98 -9.18
N SER A 24 0.56 11.25 -8.91
CA SER A 24 0.81 12.37 -9.82
C SER A 24 2.24 12.91 -9.80
N SER A 25 3.03 12.61 -8.76
CA SER A 25 4.40 13.13 -8.64
C SER A 25 5.33 12.28 -7.75
N PRO A 26 6.66 12.34 -7.97
CA PRO A 26 7.64 11.70 -7.09
C PRO A 26 7.54 12.14 -5.62
N GLY A 27 7.18 13.41 -5.38
CA GLY A 27 7.00 13.95 -4.03
C GLY A 27 5.79 13.34 -3.32
N GLN A 28 4.68 13.11 -4.03
CA GLN A 28 3.53 12.37 -3.50
C GLN A 28 3.89 10.92 -3.20
N SER A 29 4.61 10.24 -4.10
CA SER A 29 5.07 8.86 -3.88
C SER A 29 5.93 8.74 -2.62
N ALA A 30 6.87 9.67 -2.42
CA ALA A 30 7.74 9.70 -1.24
C ALA A 30 6.95 9.90 0.05
N ARG A 31 5.97 10.81 0.05
CA ARG A 31 5.08 11.07 1.19
C ARG A 31 4.24 9.85 1.56
N ILE A 32 3.59 9.23 0.58
CA ILE A 32 2.81 7.99 0.77
C ILE A 32 3.70 6.85 1.27
N THR A 33 4.87 6.66 0.64
CA THR A 33 5.81 5.60 1.04
C THR A 33 6.26 5.78 2.48
N LYS A 34 6.59 7.02 2.88
CA LYS A 34 6.98 7.35 4.26
C LYS A 34 5.86 7.04 5.26
N MET A 35 4.61 7.34 4.92
CA MET A 35 3.45 6.99 5.75
C MET A 35 3.32 5.47 5.91
N VAL A 36 3.35 4.72 4.82
CA VAL A 36 3.20 3.25 4.84
C VAL A 36 4.34 2.59 5.63
N LEU A 37 5.58 3.06 5.46
CA LEU A 37 6.72 2.59 6.24
C LEU A 37 6.57 2.92 7.72
N GLY A 38 6.12 4.13 8.07
CA GLY A 38 5.86 4.50 9.46
C GLY A 38 4.82 3.60 10.13
N ILE A 39 3.75 3.25 9.40
CA ILE A 39 2.75 2.29 9.90
C ILE A 39 3.39 0.91 10.10
N LYS A 40 4.15 0.41 9.11
CA LYS A 40 4.85 -0.88 9.25
C LYS A 40 5.76 -0.89 10.47
N ASP A 41 6.52 0.18 10.69
CA ASP A 41 7.47 0.29 11.79
C ASP A 41 6.74 0.37 13.14
N ALA A 42 5.56 1.01 13.21
CA ALA A 42 4.71 0.99 14.40
C ALA A 42 4.25 -0.43 14.81
N PHE A 43 4.23 -1.39 13.88
CA PHE A 43 3.92 -2.80 14.14
C PHE A 43 5.15 -3.73 14.17
N SER A 44 6.37 -3.19 14.08
CA SER A 44 7.60 -3.99 13.96
C SER A 44 8.22 -4.39 15.32
N ASP A 45 7.75 -3.85 16.44
CA ASP A 45 8.27 -4.12 17.79
C ASP A 45 7.31 -4.97 18.65
N ASP A 46 7.85 -5.68 19.65
CA ASP A 46 7.13 -6.37 20.77
C ASP A 46 6.41 -5.39 21.73
N LYS A 47 6.10 -4.18 21.25
CA LYS A 47 5.27 -3.21 21.96
C LYS A 47 3.86 -3.77 22.12
N ASP A 48 3.17 -3.27 23.16
CA ASP A 48 1.77 -3.58 23.41
C ASP A 48 0.91 -3.31 22.14
N PRO A 49 0.06 -4.26 21.70
CA PRO A 49 -0.71 -4.12 20.47
C PRO A 49 -1.61 -2.88 20.42
N LEU A 50 -2.11 -2.42 21.58
CA LEU A 50 -2.97 -1.25 21.66
C LEU A 50 -2.14 0.03 21.47
N ASN A 51 -0.94 0.09 22.03
CA ASN A 51 0.00 1.19 21.77
C ASN A 51 0.41 1.26 20.30
N ASN A 52 0.68 0.12 19.65
CA ASN A 52 1.00 0.07 18.22
C ASN A 52 -0.15 0.57 17.35
N ALA A 53 -1.38 0.16 17.67
CA ALA A 53 -2.57 0.63 16.97
C ALA A 53 -2.77 2.14 17.14
N CYS A 54 -2.57 2.69 18.35
CA CYS A 54 -2.64 4.13 18.60
C CYS A 54 -1.56 4.90 17.83
N GLU A 55 -0.32 4.42 17.79
CA GLU A 55 0.78 5.03 17.04
C GLU A 55 0.50 5.04 15.53
N ALA A 56 0.03 3.92 14.99
CA ALA A 56 -0.39 3.85 13.59
C ALA A 56 -1.54 4.80 13.27
N LEU A 57 -2.55 4.90 14.15
CA LEU A 57 -3.66 5.84 13.97
C LEU A 57 -3.20 7.31 14.01
N ASP A 58 -2.29 7.66 14.91
CA ASP A 58 -1.73 9.02 14.97
C ASP A 58 -0.98 9.37 13.67
N LEU A 59 -0.19 8.44 13.13
CA LEU A 59 0.48 8.61 11.84
C LEU A 59 -0.52 8.86 10.70
N VAL A 60 -1.63 8.11 10.67
CA VAL A 60 -2.69 8.29 9.66
C VAL A 60 -3.36 9.66 9.79
N VAL A 61 -3.71 10.06 11.00
CA VAL A 61 -4.34 11.36 11.27
C VAL A 61 -3.40 12.52 10.92
N LYS A 62 -2.13 12.42 11.31
CA LYS A 62 -1.09 13.40 11.00
C LYS A 62 -0.89 13.52 9.48
N PHE A 63 -0.79 12.40 8.77
CA PHE A 63 -0.65 12.40 7.32
C PHE A 63 -1.84 13.08 6.62
N LYS A 64 -3.07 12.78 7.05
CA LYS A 64 -4.27 13.46 6.55
C LYS A 64 -4.24 14.97 6.78
N LYS A 65 -3.75 15.42 7.94
CA LYS A 65 -3.65 16.84 8.29
C LYS A 65 -2.60 17.57 7.45
N GLU A 66 -1.44 16.96 7.26
CA GLU A 66 -0.32 17.56 6.52
C GLU A 66 -0.49 17.48 5.00
N HIS A 67 -1.11 16.39 4.52
CA HIS A 67 -1.24 16.07 3.09
C HIS A 67 -2.65 15.52 2.76
N PRO A 68 -3.72 16.34 2.87
CA PRO A 68 -5.10 15.87 2.71
C PRO A 68 -5.42 15.33 1.31
N GLN A 69 -4.80 15.90 0.27
CA GLN A 69 -4.95 15.42 -1.11
C GLN A 69 -4.29 14.05 -1.29
N ASP A 70 -3.04 13.90 -0.86
CA ASP A 70 -2.32 12.62 -0.91
C ASP A 70 -3.05 11.53 -0.12
N PHE A 71 -3.66 11.87 1.02
CA PHE A 71 -4.48 10.94 1.80
C PHE A 71 -5.71 10.46 1.02
N ASN A 72 -6.40 11.35 0.31
CA ASN A 72 -7.54 10.98 -0.52
C ASN A 72 -7.10 10.08 -1.69
N GLU A 73 -6.00 10.44 -2.36
CA GLU A 73 -5.44 9.62 -3.44
C GLU A 73 -5.01 8.24 -2.94
N LEU A 74 -4.39 8.15 -1.76
CA LEU A 74 -4.07 6.87 -1.11
C LEU A 74 -5.32 6.02 -0.86
N PHE A 75 -6.41 6.63 -0.38
CA PHE A 75 -7.67 5.93 -0.16
C PHE A 75 -8.29 5.39 -1.45
N GLU A 76 -8.25 6.19 -2.53
CA GLU A 76 -8.74 5.76 -3.84
C GLU A 76 -7.85 4.67 -4.44
N ILE A 77 -6.53 4.75 -4.27
CA ILE A 77 -5.61 3.65 -4.63
C ILE A 77 -6.01 2.37 -3.89
N LEU A 78 -6.22 2.42 -2.57
CA LEU A 78 -6.61 1.23 -1.80
C LEU A 78 -7.94 0.63 -2.28
N LYS A 79 -8.93 1.47 -2.59
CA LYS A 79 -10.20 1.02 -3.19
C LYS A 79 -9.99 0.33 -4.53
N ASP A 80 -9.24 0.97 -5.43
CA ASP A 80 -8.98 0.42 -6.76
C ASP A 80 -8.25 -0.93 -6.65
N LEU A 81 -7.28 -1.05 -5.73
CA LEU A 81 -6.56 -2.30 -5.45
C LEU A 81 -7.51 -3.41 -4.96
N ILE A 82 -8.43 -3.09 -4.04
CA ILE A 82 -9.42 -4.05 -3.52
C ILE A 82 -10.37 -4.48 -4.62
N GLN A 83 -10.89 -3.54 -5.41
CA GLN A 83 -11.81 -3.84 -6.51
C GLN A 83 -11.14 -4.73 -7.56
N GLU A 84 -9.88 -4.47 -7.89
CA GLU A 84 -9.13 -5.28 -8.84
C GLU A 84 -8.83 -6.69 -8.29
N TYR A 85 -8.56 -6.80 -6.99
CA TYR A 85 -8.52 -8.08 -6.28
C TYR A 85 -9.86 -8.83 -6.35
N GLU A 86 -11.00 -8.15 -6.16
CA GLU A 86 -12.32 -8.77 -6.23
C GLU A 86 -12.66 -9.28 -7.65
N GLN A 87 -12.16 -8.61 -8.68
CA GLN A 87 -12.35 -9.01 -10.07
C GLN A 87 -11.51 -10.24 -10.46
N ASN A 88 -10.28 -10.36 -9.93
CA ASN A 88 -9.35 -11.45 -10.26
C ASN A 88 -8.69 -12.08 -9.00
N PRO A 89 -9.49 -12.62 -8.05
CA PRO A 89 -8.99 -12.97 -6.73
C PRO A 89 -7.99 -14.14 -6.77
N ASP A 90 -8.21 -15.13 -7.62
CA ASP A 90 -7.34 -16.32 -7.69
C ASP A 90 -5.98 -15.99 -8.29
N GLU A 91 -5.94 -15.21 -9.38
CA GLU A 91 -4.69 -14.76 -10.00
C GLU A 91 -3.89 -13.87 -9.04
N ILE A 92 -4.54 -12.90 -8.40
CA ILE A 92 -3.85 -11.98 -7.48
C ILE A 92 -3.35 -12.74 -6.25
N LYS A 93 -4.15 -13.64 -5.65
CA LYS A 93 -3.69 -14.51 -4.54
C LYS A 93 -2.49 -15.37 -4.95
N GLN A 94 -2.52 -15.96 -6.15
CA GLN A 94 -1.43 -16.80 -6.62
C GLN A 94 -0.16 -15.98 -6.81
N ASN A 95 -0.24 -14.84 -7.50
CA ASN A 95 0.91 -13.97 -7.71
C ASN A 95 1.49 -13.48 -6.37
N LEU A 96 0.64 -13.13 -5.39
CA LEU A 96 1.08 -12.74 -4.05
C LEU A 96 1.79 -13.89 -3.31
N LYS A 97 1.23 -15.11 -3.37
CA LYS A 97 1.87 -16.31 -2.77
C LYS A 97 3.25 -16.58 -3.37
N GLU A 98 3.41 -16.40 -4.68
CA GLU A 98 4.68 -16.62 -5.38
C GLU A 98 5.74 -15.57 -5.02
N ILE A 99 5.33 -14.33 -4.70
CA ILE A 99 6.25 -13.27 -4.23
C ILE A 99 6.70 -13.54 -2.79
N LEU A 100 5.76 -13.91 -1.93
CA LEU A 100 5.97 -14.07 -0.48
C LEU A 100 6.70 -15.38 -0.11
N LYS A 101 6.70 -16.39 -0.97
CA LYS A 101 7.51 -17.63 -0.84
C LYS A 101 8.97 -17.37 -1.10
#